data_AF-A0A532UWV3-F1
#
_entry.id   AF-A0A532UWV3-F1
#
_cell.length_a   1.000
_cell.length_b   1.000
_cell.length_c   1.000
_cell.angle_alpha   90.00
_cell.angle_beta   90.00
_cell.angle_gamma   90.00
#
_symmetry.space_group_name_H-M   'P 1'
#
loop_
_entity.id
_entity.type
_entity.pdbx_description
1 polymer ?
#
loop_
_entity_poly.entity_id
_entity_poly.type
_entity_poly.pdbx_seq_one_letter_code
_entity_poly.pdbx_strand_id
1 'polypeptide(L)'
;MKKTKKCEAAIVTCALMCLSLAGCESLRFAPSESQKQNAWLHNRTALVTAETARTEDASRKLQALTKLGEVQSRAFSAYYGMPKEFPQAETAEDILAESNWQLAETALQTSAERPDAWQVADSAMELGIGVCALLGGVYGTRAVRFLRDARGKSQALQEIIAGNELFKKQNESSAAAFKQAHGNQSPQTRQIVVQAKA
;
A
#
# COMPACT_ATOMS: atom_id res chain seq x y z
N MET A 1 -10.04 -41.09 13.07
CA MET A 1 -8.96 -40.11 13.36
C MET A 1 -7.86 -39.95 12.30
N LYS A 2 -7.66 -40.88 11.34
CA LYS A 2 -6.62 -40.72 10.29
C LYS A 2 -7.03 -39.85 9.08
N LYS A 3 -8.33 -39.67 8.81
CA LYS A 3 -8.84 -38.90 7.65
C LYS A 3 -8.72 -37.37 7.83
N THR A 4 -8.90 -36.85 9.04
CA THR A 4 -8.86 -35.41 9.34
C THR A 4 -7.45 -34.82 9.21
N LYS A 5 -6.42 -35.54 9.68
CA LYS A 5 -5.02 -35.10 9.57
C LYS A 5 -4.51 -34.94 8.13
N LYS A 6 -5.08 -35.68 7.17
CA LYS A 6 -4.71 -35.56 5.75
C LYS A 6 -5.31 -34.32 5.09
N CYS A 7 -6.49 -33.87 5.53
CA CYS A 7 -7.10 -32.63 5.04
C CYS A 7 -6.37 -31.39 5.56
N GLU A 8 -5.97 -31.37 6.85
CA GLU A 8 -5.25 -30.23 7.43
C GLU A 8 -3.88 -30.01 6.77
N ALA A 9 -3.11 -31.09 6.55
CA ALA A 9 -1.84 -31.02 5.84
C ALA A 9 -2.00 -30.53 4.40
N ALA A 10 -3.03 -30.99 3.69
CA ALA A 10 -3.30 -30.54 2.33
C ALA A 10 -3.64 -29.05 2.26
N ILE A 11 -4.41 -28.50 3.20
CA ILE A 11 -4.78 -27.07 3.22
C ILE A 11 -3.54 -26.20 3.52
N VAL A 12 -2.71 -26.57 4.49
CA VAL A 12 -1.48 -25.82 4.82
C VAL A 12 -0.49 -25.84 3.66
N THR A 13 -0.31 -26.98 3.02
CA THR A 13 0.53 -27.10 1.82
C THR A 13 -0.04 -26.27 0.67
N CYS A 14 -1.36 -26.27 0.46
CA CYS A 14 -1.98 -25.43 -0.58
C CYS A 14 -1.81 -23.93 -0.29
N ALA A 15 -1.97 -23.50 0.96
CA ALA A 15 -1.78 -22.10 1.36
C ALA A 15 -0.32 -21.64 1.17
N LEU A 16 0.65 -22.46 1.55
CA LEU A 16 2.08 -22.20 1.31
C LEU A 16 2.43 -22.18 -0.19
N MET A 17 1.80 -23.05 -0.98
CA MET A 17 1.97 -23.08 -2.43
C MET A 17 1.35 -21.84 -3.09
N CYS A 18 0.18 -21.38 -2.64
CA CYS A 18 -0.43 -20.13 -3.11
C CYS A 18 0.43 -18.89 -2.76
N LEU A 19 1.05 -18.88 -1.57
CA LEU A 19 1.96 -17.80 -1.15
C LEU A 19 3.30 -17.79 -1.91
N SER A 20 3.74 -18.94 -2.41
CA SER A 20 4.99 -19.06 -3.20
C SER A 20 4.77 -18.95 -4.71
N LEU A 21 3.55 -19.18 -5.20
CA LEU A 21 3.14 -18.95 -6.59
C LEU A 21 2.70 -17.50 -6.84
N ALA A 22 2.33 -16.75 -5.79
CA ALA A 22 2.28 -15.30 -5.84
C ALA A 22 3.72 -14.78 -5.87
N GLY A 23 4.28 -14.59 -7.07
CA GLY A 23 5.67 -14.16 -7.25
C GLY A 23 6.03 -12.92 -6.42
N CYS A 24 7.30 -12.82 -5.99
CA CYS A 24 7.84 -11.72 -5.21
C CYS A 24 7.92 -10.36 -5.96
N GLU A 25 7.17 -10.16 -7.03
CA GLU A 25 6.98 -8.85 -7.65
C GLU A 25 5.98 -8.04 -6.82
N SER A 26 6.45 -7.61 -5.64
CA SER A 26 5.84 -6.65 -4.71
C SER A 26 4.38 -6.91 -4.34
N LEU A 27 4.16 -7.22 -3.07
CA LEU A 27 2.85 -7.07 -2.41
C LEU A 27 2.38 -5.61 -2.62
N ARG A 28 1.61 -5.37 -3.69
CA ARG A 28 1.04 -4.05 -3.99
C ARG A 28 -0.30 -3.98 -3.27
N PHE A 29 -0.42 -3.02 -2.36
CA PHE A 29 -1.71 -2.72 -1.77
C PHE A 29 -2.72 -2.34 -2.87
N ALA A 30 -3.99 -2.59 -2.60
CA ALA A 30 -5.06 -2.12 -3.46
C ALA A 30 -4.94 -0.61 -3.66
N PRO A 31 -5.24 -0.08 -4.86
CA PRO A 31 -5.11 1.35 -5.11
C PRO A 31 -5.91 2.20 -4.12
N SER A 32 -5.31 3.29 -3.66
CA SER A 32 -5.97 4.31 -2.84
C SER A 32 -7.09 5.01 -3.62
N GLU A 33 -7.97 5.72 -2.91
CA GLU A 33 -9.01 6.51 -3.59
C GLU A 33 -8.41 7.60 -4.49
N SER A 34 -7.33 8.28 -4.07
CA SER A 34 -6.63 9.26 -4.92
C SER A 34 -6.04 8.62 -6.18
N GLN A 35 -5.51 7.40 -6.09
CA GLN A 35 -5.01 6.67 -7.25
C GLN A 35 -6.13 6.26 -8.21
N LYS A 36 -7.29 5.83 -7.71
CA LYS A 36 -8.48 5.55 -8.54
C LYS A 36 -9.03 6.81 -9.21
N GLN A 37 -9.12 7.91 -8.47
CA GLN A 37 -9.56 9.20 -8.99
C GLN A 37 -8.63 9.69 -10.10
N ASN A 38 -7.32 9.63 -9.88
CA ASN A 38 -6.34 10.00 -10.90
C ASN A 38 -6.37 9.06 -12.12
N ALA A 39 -6.54 7.75 -11.92
CA ALA A 39 -6.66 6.80 -13.03
C ALA A 39 -7.93 7.07 -13.87
N TRP A 40 -9.04 7.42 -13.22
CA TRP A 40 -10.27 7.82 -13.91
C TRP A 40 -10.10 9.16 -14.64
N LEU A 41 -9.51 10.15 -13.97
CA LEU A 41 -9.22 11.47 -14.54
C LEU A 41 -8.32 11.36 -15.77
N HIS A 42 -7.26 10.55 -15.71
CA HIS A 42 -6.38 10.28 -16.85
C HIS A 42 -7.14 9.73 -18.07
N ASN A 43 -8.18 8.91 -17.87
CA ASN A 43 -9.04 8.45 -18.96
C ASN A 43 -9.96 9.54 -19.50
N ARG A 44 -10.48 10.43 -18.65
CA ARG A 44 -11.19 11.62 -19.11
C ARG A 44 -10.28 12.54 -19.92
N THR A 45 -9.07 12.81 -19.43
CA THR A 45 -8.05 13.60 -20.14
C THR A 45 -7.73 13.01 -21.49
N ALA A 46 -7.48 11.70 -21.57
CA ALA A 46 -7.14 11.04 -22.83
C ALA A 46 -8.31 11.09 -23.84
N LEU A 47 -9.54 10.90 -23.37
CA LEU A 47 -10.75 11.00 -24.20
C LEU A 47 -10.94 12.41 -24.73
N VAL A 48 -10.92 13.43 -23.87
CA VAL A 48 -11.08 14.83 -24.28
C VAL A 48 -9.94 15.25 -25.21
N THR A 49 -8.70 14.83 -24.94
CA THR A 49 -7.55 15.09 -25.83
C THR A 49 -7.74 14.46 -27.22
N ALA A 50 -8.24 13.23 -27.29
CA ALA A 50 -8.55 12.56 -28.55
C ALA A 50 -9.67 13.26 -29.31
N GLU A 51 -10.70 13.75 -28.61
CA GLU A 51 -11.76 14.57 -29.21
C GLU A 51 -11.21 15.88 -29.76
N THR A 52 -10.50 16.66 -28.93
CA THR A 52 -9.90 17.95 -29.31
C THR A 52 -8.98 17.81 -30.52
N ALA A 53 -8.13 16.76 -30.57
CA ALA A 53 -7.26 16.53 -31.72
C ALA A 53 -8.04 16.30 -33.02
N ARG A 54 -9.26 15.73 -32.96
CA ARG A 54 -10.13 15.56 -34.13
C ARG A 54 -10.86 16.84 -34.48
N THR A 55 -11.40 17.55 -33.50
CA THR A 55 -12.19 18.77 -33.73
C THR A 55 -11.33 19.93 -34.24
N GLU A 56 -10.07 20.00 -33.81
CA GLU A 56 -9.08 20.99 -34.28
C GLU A 56 -8.38 20.59 -35.58
N ASP A 57 -8.82 19.51 -36.25
CA ASP A 57 -8.19 18.96 -37.47
C ASP A 57 -6.67 18.79 -37.35
N ALA A 58 -6.21 18.30 -36.20
CA ALA A 58 -4.80 18.06 -35.99
C ALA A 58 -4.27 17.00 -36.97
N SER A 59 -2.95 16.89 -37.11
CA SER A 59 -2.35 15.92 -38.04
C SER A 59 -2.89 14.50 -37.82
N ARG A 60 -3.05 13.72 -38.91
CA ARG A 60 -3.49 12.32 -38.84
C ARG A 60 -2.68 11.48 -37.86
N LYS A 61 -1.38 11.77 -37.76
CA LYS A 61 -0.48 11.11 -36.80
C LYS A 61 -0.88 11.42 -35.36
N LEU A 62 -1.14 12.69 -35.03
CA LEU A 62 -1.56 13.09 -33.69
C LEU A 62 -2.91 12.48 -33.32
N GLN A 63 -3.90 12.55 -34.21
CA GLN A 63 -5.22 11.92 -33.99
C GLN A 63 -5.11 10.40 -33.73
N ALA A 64 -4.21 9.72 -34.45
CA ALA A 64 -3.97 8.29 -34.22
C ALA A 64 -3.30 8.00 -32.87
N LEU A 65 -2.33 8.83 -32.47
CA LEU A 65 -1.64 8.70 -31.18
C LEU A 65 -2.58 8.97 -30.01
N THR A 66 -3.40 10.01 -30.07
CA THR A 66 -4.36 10.34 -29.00
C THR A 66 -5.44 9.28 -28.87
N LYS A 67 -5.94 8.73 -29.99
CA LYS A 67 -6.86 7.59 -29.99
C LYS A 67 -6.26 6.33 -29.36
N LEU A 68 -4.98 6.05 -29.62
CA LEU A 68 -4.29 4.94 -28.95
C LEU A 68 -4.16 5.21 -27.44
N GLY A 69 -3.81 6.44 -27.06
CA GLY A 69 -3.72 6.87 -25.67
C GLY A 69 -5.04 6.71 -24.90
N GLU A 70 -6.18 7.06 -25.52
CA GLU A 70 -7.52 6.83 -24.98
C GLU A 70 -7.75 5.34 -24.65
N VAL A 71 -7.46 4.45 -25.61
CA VAL A 71 -7.66 2.99 -25.44
C VAL A 71 -6.77 2.44 -24.33
N GLN A 72 -5.51 2.85 -24.27
CA GLN A 72 -4.58 2.46 -23.21
C GLN A 72 -5.03 2.97 -21.85
N SER A 73 -5.48 4.23 -21.79
CA SER A 73 -5.95 4.88 -20.57
C SER A 73 -7.15 4.14 -19.97
N ARG A 74 -8.11 3.74 -20.82
CA ARG A 74 -9.27 2.94 -20.39
C ARG A 74 -8.87 1.60 -19.76
N ALA A 75 -7.82 0.96 -20.29
CA ALA A 75 -7.30 -0.27 -19.70
C ALA A 75 -6.72 -0.04 -18.30
N PHE A 76 -6.02 1.08 -18.10
CA PHE A 76 -5.50 1.45 -16.78
C PHE A 76 -6.64 1.77 -15.80
N SER A 77 -7.62 2.61 -16.16
CA SER A 77 -8.74 2.90 -15.25
C SER A 77 -9.52 1.65 -14.88
N ALA A 78 -9.71 0.72 -15.82
CA ALA A 78 -10.37 -0.57 -15.55
C ALA A 78 -9.58 -1.43 -14.55
N TYR A 79 -8.24 -1.43 -14.63
CA TYR A 79 -7.37 -2.15 -13.69
C TYR A 79 -7.43 -1.55 -12.28
N TYR A 80 -7.42 -0.22 -12.16
CA TYR A 80 -7.46 0.47 -10.86
C TYR A 80 -8.86 0.40 -10.20
N GLY A 81 -9.91 0.24 -10.99
CA GLY A 81 -11.30 0.25 -10.55
C GLY A 81 -11.89 1.66 -10.47
N MET A 82 -13.16 1.74 -10.07
CA MET A 82 -13.88 3.01 -10.03
C MET A 82 -13.65 3.76 -8.70
N PRO A 83 -13.43 5.09 -8.74
CA PRO A 83 -13.38 5.89 -7.52
C PRO A 83 -14.77 5.99 -6.88
N LYS A 84 -14.81 6.24 -5.56
CA LYS A 84 -16.08 6.53 -4.87
C LYS A 84 -16.63 7.91 -5.23
N GLU A 85 -15.74 8.87 -5.42
CA GLU A 85 -16.07 10.25 -5.76
C GLU A 85 -15.37 10.63 -7.07
N PHE A 86 -16.12 11.19 -8.01
CA PHE A 86 -15.62 11.55 -9.33
C PHE A 86 -15.12 12.99 -9.35
N PRO A 87 -13.86 13.25 -9.76
CA PRO A 87 -13.40 14.62 -9.99
C PRO A 87 -14.17 15.25 -11.14
N GLN A 88 -14.35 16.57 -11.10
CA GLN A 88 -14.97 17.31 -12.20
C GLN A 88 -14.04 17.27 -13.42
N ALA A 89 -14.54 16.73 -14.53
CA ALA A 89 -13.76 16.49 -15.76
C ALA A 89 -14.68 16.31 -16.98
N GLU A 90 -15.73 17.13 -17.08
CA GLU A 90 -16.64 17.10 -18.22
C GLU A 90 -16.04 17.81 -19.44
N THR A 91 -15.36 18.94 -19.20
CA THR A 91 -14.72 19.79 -20.20
C THR A 91 -13.19 19.80 -20.08
N ALA A 92 -12.50 20.37 -21.07
CA ALA A 92 -11.06 20.56 -21.02
C ALA A 92 -10.67 21.52 -19.89
N GLU A 93 -11.47 22.56 -19.66
CA GLU A 93 -11.31 23.53 -18.59
C GLU A 93 -11.45 22.88 -17.21
N ASP A 94 -12.43 21.99 -17.03
CA ASP A 94 -12.58 21.22 -15.78
C ASP A 94 -11.35 20.33 -15.55
N ILE A 95 -10.90 19.62 -16.59
CA ILE A 95 -9.73 18.72 -16.51
C ILE A 95 -8.48 19.50 -16.11
N LEU A 96 -8.30 20.71 -16.65
CA LEU A 96 -7.14 21.56 -16.39
C LEU A 96 -7.25 22.37 -15.10
N ALA A 97 -8.34 22.24 -14.33
CA ALA A 97 -8.48 22.89 -13.04
C ALA A 97 -7.37 22.50 -12.06
N GLU A 98 -6.95 23.45 -11.23
CA GLU A 98 -5.85 23.29 -10.27
C GLU A 98 -6.04 22.09 -9.32
N SER A 99 -7.28 21.80 -8.93
CA SER A 99 -7.61 20.64 -8.09
C SER A 99 -7.23 19.30 -8.73
N ASN A 100 -7.31 19.19 -10.05
CA ASN A 100 -6.98 17.98 -10.79
C ASN A 100 -5.47 17.78 -10.92
N TRP A 101 -4.69 18.87 -11.00
CA TRP A 101 -3.22 18.82 -10.91
C TRP A 101 -2.75 18.35 -9.54
N GLN A 102 -3.33 18.91 -8.47
CA GLN A 102 -3.02 18.52 -7.10
C GLN A 102 -3.39 17.05 -6.81
N LEU A 103 -4.52 16.58 -7.36
CA LEU A 103 -4.91 15.18 -7.30
C LEU A 103 -3.87 14.27 -7.98
N ALA A 104 -3.43 14.63 -9.19
CA ALA A 104 -2.43 13.86 -9.93
C ALA A 104 -1.08 13.82 -9.20
N GLU A 105 -0.63 14.94 -8.62
CA GLU A 105 0.59 15.00 -7.82
C GLU A 105 0.49 14.16 -6.54
N THR A 106 -0.64 14.24 -5.83
CA THR A 106 -0.90 13.42 -4.65
C THR A 106 -0.86 11.93 -4.99
N ALA A 107 -1.53 11.53 -6.08
CA ALA A 107 -1.54 10.14 -6.52
C ALA A 107 -0.13 9.67 -6.93
N LEU A 108 0.69 10.54 -7.52
CA LEU A 108 2.08 10.24 -7.84
C LEU A 108 2.93 10.03 -6.58
N GLN A 109 2.82 10.93 -5.59
CA GLN A 109 3.53 10.80 -4.31
C GLN A 109 3.15 9.50 -3.60
N THR A 110 1.85 9.21 -3.46
CA THR A 110 1.37 7.95 -2.87
C THR A 110 1.83 6.70 -3.64
N SER A 111 1.98 6.80 -4.96
CA SER A 111 2.45 5.67 -5.78
C SER A 111 3.96 5.44 -5.68
N ALA A 112 4.72 6.47 -5.33
CA ALA A 112 6.17 6.41 -5.13
C ALA A 112 6.55 5.94 -3.71
N GLU A 113 5.64 6.10 -2.74
CA GLU A 113 5.84 5.63 -1.38
C GLU A 113 5.95 4.09 -1.35
N ARG A 114 7.01 3.60 -0.71
CA ARG A 114 7.13 2.16 -0.44
C ARG A 114 6.05 1.79 0.57
N PRO A 115 5.42 0.60 0.43
CA PRO A 115 4.62 0.00 1.49
C PRO A 115 5.35 0.13 2.82
N ASP A 116 4.71 0.77 3.80
CA ASP A 116 5.26 0.84 5.15
C ASP A 116 5.50 -0.58 5.66
N ALA A 117 6.76 -0.88 6.01
CA ALA A 117 7.16 -2.22 6.42
C ALA A 117 6.34 -2.69 7.63
N TRP A 118 5.92 -1.75 8.49
CA TRP A 118 5.03 -2.05 9.61
C TRP A 118 3.63 -2.40 9.17
N GLN A 119 3.01 -1.63 8.27
CA GLN A 119 1.70 -1.96 7.71
C GLN A 119 1.69 -3.33 7.02
N VAL A 120 2.77 -3.69 6.31
CA VAL A 120 2.92 -5.02 5.71
C VAL A 120 3.02 -6.11 6.78
N ALA A 121 3.84 -5.90 7.81
CA ALA A 121 3.99 -6.84 8.92
C ALA A 121 2.67 -7.04 9.69
N ASP A 122 1.94 -5.95 9.98
CA ASP A 122 0.65 -5.98 10.65
C ASP A 122 -0.39 -6.74 9.82
N SER A 123 -0.45 -6.48 8.51
CA SER A 123 -1.35 -7.19 7.58
C SER A 123 -1.03 -8.69 7.51
N ALA A 124 0.26 -9.05 7.51
CA ALA A 124 0.68 -10.45 7.54
C ALA A 124 0.33 -11.14 8.87
N MET A 125 0.48 -10.45 10.00
CA MET A 125 0.06 -10.96 11.30
C MET A 125 -1.46 -11.15 11.38
N GLU A 126 -2.25 -10.22 10.85
CA GLU A 126 -3.71 -10.35 10.77
C GLU A 126 -4.14 -11.56 9.94
N LEU A 127 -3.52 -11.75 8.77
CA LEU A 127 -3.76 -12.94 7.95
C LEU A 127 -3.40 -14.22 8.71
N GLY A 128 -2.23 -14.25 9.37
CA GLY A 128 -1.79 -15.38 10.20
C GLY A 128 -2.77 -15.69 11.33
N ILE A 129 -3.27 -14.66 12.02
CA ILE A 129 -4.32 -14.78 13.05
C ILE A 129 -5.58 -15.39 12.44
N GLY A 130 -6.03 -14.89 11.28
CA GLY A 130 -7.22 -15.39 10.59
C GLY A 130 -7.09 -16.87 10.22
N VAL A 131 -5.95 -17.27 9.64
CA VAL A 131 -5.66 -18.66 9.28
C VAL A 131 -5.61 -19.56 10.52
N CYS A 132 -4.90 -19.14 11.57
CA CYS A 132 -4.83 -19.90 12.84
C CYS A 132 -6.20 -20.03 13.51
N ALA A 133 -7.05 -18.99 13.43
CA ALA A 133 -8.39 -19.01 14.00
C ALA A 133 -9.33 -19.95 13.23
N LEU A 134 -9.25 -19.98 11.91
CA LEU A 134 -10.12 -20.79 11.05
C LEU A 134 -9.72 -22.27 11.03
N LEU A 135 -8.42 -22.59 11.09
CA LEU A 135 -7.92 -23.94 10.83
C LEU A 135 -7.22 -24.63 12.02
N GLY A 136 -6.91 -23.91 13.10
CA GLY A 136 -5.98 -24.42 14.11
C GLY A 136 -6.60 -25.18 15.29
N GLY A 137 -7.92 -25.23 15.44
CA GLY A 137 -8.57 -25.84 16.61
C GLY A 137 -8.02 -25.29 17.93
N VAL A 138 -7.80 -26.16 18.94
CA VAL A 138 -7.30 -25.74 20.27
C VAL A 138 -5.90 -25.11 20.18
N TYR A 139 -5.01 -25.64 19.35
CA TYR A 139 -3.67 -25.08 19.14
C TYR A 139 -3.70 -23.74 18.40
N GLY A 140 -4.66 -23.58 17.49
CA GLY A 140 -4.96 -22.32 16.80
C GLY A 140 -5.30 -21.19 17.75
N THR A 141 -6.13 -21.45 18.76
CA THR A 141 -6.49 -20.39 19.74
C THR A 141 -5.29 -19.89 20.55
N ARG A 142 -4.32 -20.76 20.87
CA ARG A 142 -3.06 -20.35 21.51
C ARG A 142 -2.17 -19.55 20.56
N ALA A 143 -2.06 -19.99 19.30
CA ALA A 143 -1.31 -19.26 18.28
C ALA A 143 -1.91 -17.86 18.01
N VAL A 144 -3.25 -17.76 17.94
CA VAL A 144 -3.96 -16.47 17.81
C VAL A 144 -3.64 -15.53 18.97
N ARG A 145 -3.67 -16.01 20.22
CA ARG A 145 -3.32 -15.18 21.38
C ARG A 145 -1.87 -14.71 21.30
N PHE A 146 -0.95 -15.61 21.00
CA PHE A 146 0.47 -15.27 20.85
C PHE A 146 0.69 -14.22 19.75
N LEU A 147 0.07 -14.39 18.57
CA LEU A 147 0.19 -13.45 17.46
C LEU A 147 -0.44 -12.08 17.78
N ARG A 148 -1.57 -12.06 18.50
CA ARG A 148 -2.18 -10.81 18.99
C ARG A 148 -1.28 -10.09 19.99
N ASP A 149 -0.70 -10.83 20.94
CA ASP A 149 0.22 -10.27 21.93
C ASP A 149 1.50 -9.74 21.25
N ALA A 150 2.02 -10.46 20.25
CA ALA A 150 3.16 -10.04 19.46
C ALA A 150 2.86 -8.75 18.68
N ARG A 151 1.69 -8.68 18.02
CA ARG A 151 1.24 -7.46 17.33
C ARG A 151 1.12 -6.28 18.29
N GLY A 152 0.49 -6.46 19.45
CA GLY A 152 0.36 -5.39 20.45
C GLY A 152 1.71 -4.87 20.93
N LYS A 153 2.69 -5.77 21.17
CA LYS A 153 4.06 -5.37 21.53
C LYS A 153 4.77 -4.64 20.39
N SER A 154 4.51 -5.04 19.15
CA SER A 154 5.04 -4.41 17.94
C SER A 154 4.56 -2.96 17.81
N GLN A 155 3.25 -2.75 17.96
CA GLN A 155 2.62 -1.42 17.93
C GLN A 155 3.17 -0.52 19.05
N ALA A 156 3.27 -1.03 20.28
CA ALA A 156 3.85 -0.28 21.39
C ALA A 156 5.31 0.13 21.11
N LEU A 157 6.12 -0.74 20.48
CA LEU A 157 7.48 -0.41 20.08
C LEU A 157 7.51 0.71 19.02
N GLN A 158 6.60 0.67 18.05
CA GLN A 158 6.47 1.70 17.02
C GLN A 158 6.11 3.06 17.64
N GLU A 159 5.15 3.10 18.56
CA GLU A 159 4.77 4.31 19.30
C GLU A 159 5.96 4.89 20.09
N ILE A 160 6.72 4.04 20.78
CA ILE A 160 7.93 4.46 21.52
C ILE A 160 8.97 5.05 20.57
N ILE A 161 9.21 4.41 19.42
CA ILE A 161 10.17 4.91 18.43
C ILE A 161 9.73 6.26 17.87
N ALA A 162 8.46 6.39 17.47
CA ALA A 162 7.90 7.62 16.93
C ALA A 162 7.96 8.77 17.96
N GLY A 163 7.58 8.50 19.21
CA GLY A 163 7.67 9.45 20.32
C GLY A 163 9.11 9.90 20.58
N ASN A 164 10.07 8.98 20.56
CA ASN A 164 11.49 9.29 20.73
C ASN A 164 12.04 10.14 19.58
N GLU A 165 11.63 9.87 18.34
CA GLU A 165 12.02 10.70 17.19
C GLU A 165 11.42 12.11 17.30
N LEU A 166 10.14 12.23 17.69
CA LEU A 166 9.50 13.53 17.92
C LEU A 166 10.19 14.32 19.04
N PHE A 167 10.49 13.65 20.16
CA PHE A 167 11.20 14.26 21.28
C PHE A 167 12.56 14.84 20.86
N LYS A 168 13.35 14.08 20.08
CA LYS A 168 14.65 14.55 19.58
C LYS A 168 14.52 15.75 18.64
N LYS A 169 13.49 15.78 17.77
CA LYS A 169 13.22 16.93 16.88
C LYS A 169 12.87 18.19 17.67
N GLN A 170 12.11 18.05 18.75
CA GLN A 170 11.69 19.18 19.59
C GLN A 170 12.77 19.64 20.58
N ASN A 171 13.71 18.76 20.95
CA ASN A 171 14.71 18.99 21.99
C ASN A 171 16.13 18.68 21.50
N GLU A 172 16.56 19.32 20.41
CA GLU A 172 17.86 19.06 19.78
C GLU A 172 19.04 19.20 20.76
N SER A 173 18.98 20.17 21.68
CA SER A 173 19.99 20.38 22.73
C SER A 173 20.14 19.19 23.69
N SER A 174 19.10 18.36 23.82
CA SER A 174 19.07 17.17 24.68
C SER A 174 19.38 15.86 23.93
N ALA A 175 19.57 15.91 22.60
CA ALA A 175 19.77 14.72 21.78
C ALA A 175 21.04 13.92 22.16
N ALA A 176 22.10 14.61 22.57
CA ALA A 176 23.35 13.96 23.01
C ALA A 176 23.16 13.20 24.34
N ALA A 177 22.50 13.82 25.32
CA ALA A 177 22.19 13.19 26.61
C ALA A 177 21.22 12.00 26.43
N PHE A 178 20.23 12.14 25.56
CA PHE A 178 19.32 11.05 25.18
C PHE A 178 20.09 9.87 24.59
N LYS A 179 20.99 10.11 23.63
CA LYS A 179 21.82 9.04 23.03
C LYS A 179 22.69 8.33 24.07
N GLN A 180 23.25 9.07 25.03
CA GLN A 180 24.04 8.51 26.12
C GLN A 180 23.21 7.62 27.05
N ALA A 181 22.00 8.05 27.42
CA ALA A 181 21.08 7.26 28.26
C ALA A 181 20.68 5.92 27.62
N HIS A 182 20.61 5.88 26.29
CA HIS A 182 20.33 4.66 25.53
C HIS A 182 21.57 3.82 25.18
N GLY A 183 22.77 4.24 25.58
CA GLY A 183 24.03 3.57 25.23
C GLY A 183 24.15 2.12 25.69
N ASN A 184 23.45 1.76 26.77
CA ASN A 184 23.47 0.41 27.36
C ASN A 184 22.44 -0.55 26.73
N GLN A 185 21.72 -0.15 25.68
CA GLN A 185 20.81 -1.06 24.99
C GLN A 185 21.56 -2.23 24.35
N SER A 186 20.96 -3.42 24.44
CA SER A 186 21.51 -4.62 23.81
C SER A 186 21.72 -4.40 22.29
N PRO A 187 22.72 -5.06 21.68
CA PRO A 187 22.89 -5.03 20.23
C PRO A 187 21.63 -5.47 19.47
N GLN A 188 20.91 -6.47 19.98
CA GLN A 188 19.65 -6.92 19.38
C GLN A 188 18.58 -5.82 19.42
N THR A 189 18.39 -5.15 20.56
CA THR A 189 17.43 -4.04 20.68
C THR A 189 17.75 -2.90 19.71
N ARG A 190 19.04 -2.55 19.58
CA ARG A 190 19.48 -1.52 18.63
C ARG A 190 19.21 -1.91 17.18
N GLN A 191 19.48 -3.17 16.81
CA GLN A 191 19.17 -3.66 15.47
C GLN A 191 17.67 -3.61 15.17
N ILE A 192 16.83 -4.05 16.11
CA ILE A 192 15.36 -4.00 15.95
C ILE A 192 14.90 -2.55 15.79
N VAL A 193 15.39 -1.62 16.63
CA VAL A 193 15.01 -0.20 16.54
C VAL A 193 15.50 0.45 15.24
N VAL A 194 16.66 0.06 14.72
CA VAL A 194 17.16 0.56 13.43
C VAL A 194 16.31 0.03 12.27
N GLN A 195 16.01 -1.27 12.26
CA GLN A 195 15.15 -1.90 11.26
C GLN A 195 13.72 -1.32 11.31
N ALA A 196 13.24 -0.98 12.50
CA ALA A 196 11.94 -0.37 12.74
C ALA A 196 11.80 1.07 12.25
N LYS A 197 12.91 1.77 11.98
CA LYS A 197 12.92 3.16 11.49
C LYS A 197 13.07 3.27 9.96
N ALA A 198 13.50 2.19 9.31
CA ALA A 198 13.85 2.14 7.90
C ALA A 198 12.62 1.78 7.05
#